data_AF-A0A931ABN1-F1
#
_entry.id   AF-A0A931ABN1-F1
#
_cell.length_a   1.000
_cell.length_b   1.000
_cell.length_c   1.000
_cell.angle_alpha   90.00
_cell.angle_beta   90.00
_cell.angle_gamma   90.00
#
_symmetry.space_group_name_H-M   'P 1'
#
loop_
_entity.id
_entity.type
_entity.pdbx_description
1 polymer ?
#
loop_
_entity_poly.entity_id
_entity_poly.type
_entity_poly.pdbx_seq_one_letter_code
_entity_poly.pdbx_strand_id
1 'polypeptide(L)' 'MTGLRELQRRRVHEAISAAAVSLFLERGFDAVPVTEIAAAAGVSKPTLFKYFPAKEDLVLHRIADHQEESARV' A
#
# COMPACT_ATOMS: atom_id res chain seq x y z
N MET A 1 22.66 -15.11 1.84
CA MET A 1 22.20 -14.24 2.96
C MET A 1 21.45 -13.03 2.41
N THR A 2 20.23 -13.24 1.90
CA THR A 2 19.47 -12.21 1.15
C THR A 2 18.03 -12.06 1.67
N GLY A 3 17.71 -12.56 2.87
CA GLY A 3 16.34 -12.55 3.39
C GLY A 3 15.92 -11.22 4.03
N LEU A 4 16.80 -10.56 4.79
CA LEU A 4 16.39 -9.44 5.64
C LEU A 4 15.95 -8.19 4.85
N ARG A 5 16.67 -7.85 3.77
CA ARG A 5 16.33 -6.71 2.91
C ARG A 5 15.02 -6.94 2.14
N GLU A 6 14.80 -8.16 1.66
CA GLU A 6 13.56 -8.53 0.98
C GLU A 6 12.36 -8.52 1.91
N LEU A 7 12.52 -9.04 3.14
CA LEU A 7 11.50 -8.98 4.19
C LEU A 7 11.15 -7.54 4.54
N GLN A 8 12.15 -6.68 4.71
CA GLN A 8 11.92 -5.28 5.03
C GLN A 8 11.23 -4.54 3.89
N ARG A 9 11.59 -4.83 2.64
CA ARG A 9 10.90 -4.31 1.45
C ARG A 9 9.43 -4.73 1.44
N ARG A 10 9.12 -6.00 1.71
CA ARG A 10 7.73 -6.50 1.78
C ARG A 10 6.93 -5.83 2.89
N ARG A 11 7.49 -5.70 4.09
CA ARG A 11 6.83 -5.02 5.22
C ARG A 11 6.46 -3.58 4.90
N VAL A 12 7.37 -2.85 4.25
CA VAL A 12 7.09 -1.46 3.82
C VAL A 12 5.97 -1.42 2.79
N HIS A 13 5.98 -2.34 1.82
CA HIS A 13 4.92 -2.46 0.83
C HIS A 13 3.54 -2.73 1.46
N GLU A 14 3.47 -3.70 2.37
CA GLU A 14 2.24 -4.05 3.11
C GLU A 14 1.74 -2.88 3.98
N ALA A 15 2.63 -2.19 4.68
CA ALA A 15 2.27 -1.03 5.51
C ALA A 15 1.64 0.11 4.68
N ILE A 16 2.21 0.40 3.51
CA ILE A 16 1.68 1.42 2.59
C ILE A 16 0.30 0.99 2.06
N SER A 17 0.17 -0.28 1.64
CA SER A 17 -1.10 -0.84 1.13
C SER A 17 -2.21 -0.76 2.18
N ALA A 18 -1.94 -1.26 3.40
CA ALA A 18 -2.90 -1.27 4.49
C ALA A 18 -3.38 0.15 4.87
N ALA A 19 -2.44 1.10 4.97
CA ALA A 19 -2.76 2.50 5.25
C ALA A 19 -3.62 3.12 4.15
N ALA A 20 -3.28 2.88 2.88
CA ALA A 20 -4.05 3.38 1.75
C ALA A 20 -5.48 2.84 1.77
N VAL A 21 -5.65 1.54 1.97
CA VAL A 21 -6.95 0.87 2.00
C VAL A 21 -7.83 1.43 3.13
N SER A 22 -7.32 1.57 4.36
CA SER A 22 -8.11 2.13 5.47
C SER A 22 -8.60 3.53 5.14
N LEU A 23 -7.70 4.40 4.69
CA LEU A 23 -8.05 5.80 4.38
C LEU A 23 -9.02 5.90 3.20
N PHE A 24 -8.83 5.10 2.15
CA PHE A 24 -9.74 5.09 1.00
C PHE A 24 -11.13 4.58 1.37
N LEU A 25 -11.24 3.60 2.25
CA LEU A 25 -12.54 3.10 2.73
C LEU A 25 -13.26 4.13 3.60
N GLU A 26 -12.51 4.89 4.40
CA GLU A 26 -13.08 5.89 5.32
C GLU A 26 -13.53 7.17 4.61
N ARG A 27 -12.73 7.66 3.65
CA ARG A 27 -12.88 9.02 3.09
C ARG A 27 -13.10 9.04 1.58
N GLY A 28 -12.93 7.91 0.90
CA GLY A 28 -12.94 7.80 -0.55
C GLY A 28 -11.58 8.07 -1.18
N PHE A 29 -11.37 7.55 -2.40
CA PHE A 29 -10.09 7.64 -3.10
C PHE A 29 -9.64 9.09 -3.31
N ASP A 30 -10.48 9.95 -3.91
CA ASP A 30 -10.09 11.31 -4.30
C ASP A 30 -9.78 12.21 -3.10
N ALA A 31 -10.44 11.99 -1.96
CA ALA A 31 -10.27 12.79 -0.76
C ALA A 31 -8.96 12.53 -0.01
N VAL A 32 -8.29 11.40 -0.28
CA VAL A 32 -7.08 10.99 0.44
C VAL A 32 -5.83 11.35 -0.37
N PRO A 33 -4.98 12.27 0.12
CA PRO A 33 -3.71 12.57 -0.52
C PRO A 33 -2.65 11.52 -0.20
N VAL A 34 -1.76 11.22 -1.15
CA VAL A 34 -0.66 10.25 -0.97
C VAL A 34 0.29 10.60 0.18
N THR A 35 0.35 11.89 0.59
CA THR A 35 1.12 12.34 1.75
C THR A 35 0.56 11.83 3.06
N GLU A 36 -0.77 11.72 3.18
CA GLU A 36 -1.44 11.19 4.38
C GLU A 36 -1.23 9.68 4.47
N ILE A 37 -1.30 8.98 3.34
CA ILE A 37 -0.97 7.55 3.23
C ILE A 37 0.48 7.30 3.66
N ALA A 38 1.42 8.09 3.14
CA ALA A 38 2.84 7.97 3.49
C ALA A 38 3.06 8.20 5.00
N ALA A 39 2.41 9.21 5.58
CA ALA A 39 2.48 9.50 7.00
C ALA A 39 1.91 8.35 7.85
N ALA A 40 0.73 7.83 7.48
CA ALA A 40 0.08 6.70 8.16
C ALA A 40 0.91 5.41 8.08
N ALA A 41 1.60 5.19 6.96
CA ALA A 41 2.49 4.05 6.77
C ALA A 41 3.90 4.25 7.38
N GLY A 42 4.19 5.42 7.96
CA GLY A 42 5.49 5.72 8.56
C GLY A 42 6.63 5.84 7.55
N VAL A 43 6.33 6.24 6.31
CA VAL A 43 7.32 6.36 5.23
C VAL A 43 7.34 7.77 4.65
N SER A 44 8.43 8.09 3.95
CA SER A 44 8.49 9.34 3.18
C SER A 44 7.68 9.23 1.88
N LYS A 45 7.18 10.35 1.35
CA LYS A 45 6.51 10.41 0.04
C LYS A 45 7.39 9.83 -1.10
N PRO A 46 8.69 10.14 -1.21
CA PRO A 46 9.57 9.49 -2.18
C PRO A 46 9.69 7.97 -1.98
N THR A 47 9.72 7.51 -0.73
CA THR A 47 9.70 6.07 -0.42
C THR A 47 8.42 5.45 -0.93
N LEU A 48 7.25 6.04 -0.65
CA LEU A 48 5.97 5.55 -1.17
C LEU A 48 6.01 5.40 -2.69
N PHE A 49 6.42 6.44 -3.42
CA PHE A 49 6.49 6.40 -4.88
C PHE A 49 7.49 5.38 -5.46
N LYS A 50 8.48 4.96 -4.67
CA LYS A 50 9.39 3.87 -5.04
C LYS A 50 8.67 2.52 -5.06
N TYR A 51 7.64 2.34 -4.24
CA TYR A 51 6.83 1.11 -4.19
C TYR A 51 5.58 1.20 -5.07
N PHE A 52 4.93 2.36 -5.09
CA PHE A 52 3.69 2.62 -5.82
C PHE A 52 3.86 3.89 -6.67
N PRO A 53 4.23 3.75 -7.95
CA PRO A 53 4.51 4.87 -8.85
C PRO A 53 3.34 5.85 -8.98
N ALA A 54 2.11 5.35 -8.95
CA ALA A 54 0.88 6.11 -9.03
C ALA A 54 -0.05 5.81 -7.84
N LYS A 55 -1.01 6.69 -7.61
CA LYS A 55 -1.99 6.53 -6.53
C LYS A 55 -2.96 5.39 -6.83
N GLU A 56 -3.25 5.20 -8.11
CA GLU A 56 -4.09 4.14 -8.67
C GLU A 56 -3.51 2.75 -8.40
N ASP A 57 -2.17 2.63 -8.36
CA ASP A 57 -1.49 1.37 -8.04
C ASP A 57 -1.83 0.86 -6.62
N LEU A 58 -2.15 1.76 -5.68
CA LEU A 58 -2.58 1.41 -4.32
C LEU A 58 -3.95 0.72 -4.32
N VAL A 59 -4.81 1.05 -5.28
CA VAL A 59 -6.14 0.43 -5.43
C VAL A 59 -6.02 -0.89 -6.19
N LEU A 60 -5.22 -0.91 -7.26
CA LEU A 60 -5.00 -2.12 -8.06
C LEU A 60 -4.37 -3.24 -7.25
N HIS A 61 -3.44 -2.92 -6.35
CA HIS A 61 -2.85 -3.92 -5.47
C HIS A 61 -3.90 -4.58 -4.55
N ARG A 62 -4.86 -3.82 -4.03
CA ARG A 62 -5.97 -4.37 -3.24
C ARG A 62 -6.87 -5.31 -4.07
N ILE A 63 -7.11 -4.97 -5.34
CA ILE A 63 -7.89 -5.83 -6.24
C ILE A 63 -7.14 -7.14 -6.50
N ALA A 64 -5.82 -7.07 -6.72
CA ALA A 64 -4.97 -8.25 -6.92
C ALA A 64 -4.93 -9.15 -5.67
N ASP A 65 -4.78 -8.57 -4.48
CA ASP A 65 -4.78 -9.33 -3.21
C ASP A 65 -6.15 -9.99 -2.94
N HIS A 66 -7.25 -9.35 -3.34
CA HIS A 66 -8.58 -9.94 -3.24
C HIS A 66 -8.82 -11.11 -4.19
N GLN A 67 -8.06 -11.25 -5.29
CA GLN A 67 -8.11 -12.43 -6.15
C GLN A 67 -7.52 -13.67 -5.44
N GLU A 68 -6.50 -13.48 -4.58
CA GLU A 68 -5.95 -14.57 -3.78
C GLU A 68 -6.86 -14.99 -2.61
N GLU A 69 -7.58 -14.05 -2.00
CA GLU A 69 -8.53 -14.35 -0.92
C GLU A 69 -9.85 -14.98 -1.43
N SER A 70 -10.30 -14.60 -2.64
CA SER A 70 -11.54 -15.17 -3.25
C SER A 70 -11.40 -16.65 -3.65
N ALA A 71 -10.20 -17.23 -3.59
CA ALA A 71 -9.97 -18.66 -3.78
C ALA A 71 -10.11 -19.48 -2.47
N ARG A 72 -10.50 -18.86 -1.34
CA ARG A 72 -10.81 -19.55 -0.07
C ARG A 72 -12.29 -19.50 0.30
N VAL A 73 -13.17 -19.88 -0.62
CA VAL A 73 -14.56 -20.24 -0.31
C VAL A 73 -14.91 -21.56 -0.97
#